data_AF-A0A952U1M1-F1
#
_entry.id   AF-A0A952U1M1-F1
#
_cell.length_a   1.000
_cell.length_b   1.000
_cell.length_c   1.000
_cell.angle_alpha   90.00
_cell.angle_beta   90.00
_cell.angle_gamma   90.00
#
_symmetry.space_group_name_H-M   'P 1'
#
loop_
_entity.id
_entity.type
_entity.pdbx_description
1 polymer ?
#
loop_
_entity_poly.entity_id
_entity_poly.type
_entity_poly.pdbx_seq_one_letter_code
_entity_poly.pdbx_strand_id
1 'polypeptide(L)'
;MFDSIGRGFRLIWASIKMGWHDKRLLVPSIITVVMNIFFAILMFVQAKSNFGGKSEVAGKFMQQGQSLLQGGPGGAHGLAGMTGLNGPMDPSGLGAAMGNVSQDNVMAVTGILCVWWLTNRFLEGVTTALVYSHLTEGRGSGKFGAAASAVFTSLPAIIMLGLVTLIVKRIAGWLRSKQGAGGMFGFGFNFLAGIMEVFWTLAGHMILPAIVIEGTSFWGALKRADRIAQGNLLTIGVGEVGVDVICRVTSGIVYAIGLGGFGLAYFAQMSVSSPAMVITGIAWAALVLVITALSIYIRAAFYTCLYVWAITAEEVEEAMRAEIAPPAPLAAALAH
;
A
#
# COMPACT_ATOMS: atom_id res chain seq x y z
N MET A 1 9.99 7.43 19.84
CA MET A 1 10.17 6.71 18.56
C MET A 1 10.39 5.22 18.78
N PHE A 2 11.32 4.81 19.66
CA PHE A 2 11.55 3.39 19.99
C PHE A 2 10.30 2.66 20.50
N ASP A 3 9.47 3.31 21.32
CA ASP A 3 8.20 2.72 21.78
C ASP A 3 7.15 2.54 20.67
N SER A 4 7.20 3.34 19.60
CA SER A 4 6.31 3.15 18.43
C SER A 4 6.75 1.96 17.59
N ILE A 5 8.07 1.77 17.43
CA ILE A 5 8.63 0.62 16.70
C ILE A 5 8.35 -0.69 17.45
N GLY A 6 8.54 -0.73 18.76
CA GLY A 6 8.24 -1.91 19.58
C GLY A 6 6.76 -2.31 19.53
N ARG A 7 5.86 -1.32 19.54
CA ARG A 7 4.41 -1.55 19.37
C ARG A 7 4.07 -2.06 17.97
N GLY A 8 4.67 -1.46 16.93
CA GLY A 8 4.52 -1.92 15.55
C GLY A 8 4.97 -3.36 15.35
N PHE A 9 6.09 -3.77 15.97
CA PHE A 9 6.59 -5.14 15.89
C PHE A 9 5.66 -6.15 16.57
N ARG A 10 5.15 -5.83 17.78
CA ARG A 10 4.16 -6.66 18.49
C ARG A 10 2.89 -6.82 17.66
N LEU A 11 2.43 -5.74 17.02
CA LEU A 11 1.28 -5.77 16.11
C LEU A 11 1.52 -6.70 14.91
N ILE A 12 2.65 -6.52 14.24
CA ILE A 12 3.04 -7.33 13.07
C ILE A 12 3.09 -8.80 13.45
N TRP A 13 3.70 -9.13 14.58
CA TRP A 13 3.79 -10.50 15.06
C TRP A 13 2.41 -11.10 15.35
N ALA A 14 1.53 -10.36 16.01
CA ALA A 14 0.18 -10.81 16.30
C ALA A 14 -0.68 -10.97 15.03
N SER A 15 -0.55 -10.06 14.05
CA SER A 15 -1.19 -10.19 12.73
C SER A 15 -0.67 -11.42 11.98
N ILE A 16 0.65 -11.67 11.95
CA ILE A 16 1.23 -12.85 11.32
C ILE A 16 0.70 -14.13 12.00
N LYS A 17 0.66 -14.16 13.33
CA LYS A 17 0.12 -15.29 14.09
C LYS A 17 -1.35 -15.54 13.74
N MET A 18 -2.17 -14.49 13.64
CA MET A 18 -3.57 -14.57 13.19
C MET A 18 -3.67 -15.16 11.77
N GLY A 19 -2.88 -14.67 10.82
CA GLY A 19 -2.85 -15.17 9.45
C GLY A 19 -2.33 -16.60 9.31
N TRP A 20 -1.45 -17.06 10.22
CA TRP A 20 -1.00 -18.47 10.25
C TRP A 20 -2.05 -19.41 10.83
N HIS A 21 -2.80 -18.98 11.83
CA HIS A 21 -3.93 -19.76 12.36
C HIS A 21 -5.08 -19.86 11.37
N ASP A 22 -5.30 -18.83 10.55
CA ASP A 22 -6.30 -18.83 9.49
C ASP A 22 -5.70 -18.40 8.15
N LYS A 23 -5.12 -19.39 7.44
CA LYS A 23 -4.43 -19.18 6.15
C LYS A 23 -5.32 -18.54 5.08
N ARG A 24 -6.65 -18.61 5.23
CA ARG A 24 -7.60 -18.01 4.27
C ARG A 24 -7.51 -16.49 4.25
N LEU A 25 -7.09 -15.88 5.37
CA LEU A 25 -6.89 -14.44 5.49
C LEU A 25 -5.75 -13.92 4.59
N LEU A 26 -4.76 -14.76 4.31
CA LEU A 26 -3.60 -14.41 3.48
C LEU A 26 -3.88 -14.55 1.98
N VAL A 27 -4.90 -15.32 1.61
CA VAL A 27 -5.21 -15.67 0.20
C VAL A 27 -5.42 -14.42 -0.67
N PRO A 28 -6.26 -13.44 -0.29
CA PRO A 28 -6.46 -12.27 -1.14
C PRO A 28 -5.17 -11.46 -1.31
N SER A 29 -4.34 -11.34 -0.26
CA SER A 29 -3.08 -10.62 -0.35
C SER A 29 -2.06 -11.32 -1.27
N ILE A 30 -2.00 -12.65 -1.25
CA ILE A 30 -1.19 -13.42 -2.21
C ILE A 30 -1.69 -13.20 -3.64
N ILE A 31 -3.01 -13.25 -3.86
CA ILE A 31 -3.62 -12.95 -5.16
C ILE A 31 -3.24 -11.53 -5.60
N THR A 32 -3.24 -10.54 -4.70
CA THR A 32 -2.84 -9.16 -5.01
C THR A 32 -1.42 -9.10 -5.56
N VAL A 33 -0.46 -9.82 -4.96
CA VAL A 33 0.92 -9.80 -5.47
C VAL A 33 1.01 -10.47 -6.84
N VAL A 34 0.31 -11.58 -7.06
CA VAL A 34 0.24 -12.24 -8.38
C VAL A 34 -0.35 -11.29 -9.42
N MET A 35 -1.42 -10.57 -9.09
CA MET A 35 -2.02 -9.56 -9.96
C MET A 35 -1.06 -8.40 -10.24
N ASN A 36 -0.33 -7.93 -9.23
CA ASN A 36 0.70 -6.90 -9.40
C ASN A 36 1.78 -7.34 -10.40
N ILE A 37 2.24 -8.59 -10.33
CA ILE A 37 3.20 -9.14 -11.29
C ILE A 37 2.59 -9.19 -12.69
N PHE A 38 1.35 -9.67 -12.82
CA PHE A 38 0.65 -9.71 -14.09
C PHE A 38 0.53 -8.31 -14.73
N PHE A 39 0.07 -7.30 -13.97
CA PHE A 39 -0.02 -5.93 -14.46
C PHE A 39 1.35 -5.30 -14.75
N ALA A 40 2.38 -5.62 -13.98
CA ALA A 40 3.74 -5.19 -14.27
C ALA A 40 4.26 -5.78 -15.60
N ILE A 41 3.96 -7.06 -15.88
CA ILE A 41 4.28 -7.70 -17.16
C ILE A 41 3.51 -7.02 -18.31
N LEU A 42 2.21 -6.76 -18.14
CA LEU A 42 1.42 -6.05 -19.14
C LEU A 42 1.98 -4.65 -19.43
N MET A 43 2.34 -3.91 -18.38
CA MET A 43 2.99 -2.61 -18.51
C MET A 43 4.35 -2.71 -19.21
N PHE A 44 5.13 -3.75 -18.93
CA PHE A 44 6.41 -3.97 -19.61
C PHE A 44 6.22 -4.30 -21.10
N VAL A 45 5.21 -5.12 -21.44
CA VAL A 45 4.86 -5.44 -22.82
C VAL A 45 4.42 -4.17 -23.57
N GLN A 46 3.56 -3.36 -22.95
CA GLN A 46 3.12 -2.08 -23.52
C GLN A 46 4.28 -1.09 -23.66
N ALA A 47 5.20 -1.04 -22.69
CA ALA A 47 6.39 -0.20 -22.78
C ALA A 47 7.29 -0.67 -23.95
N LYS A 48 7.49 -1.97 -24.13
CA LYS A 48 8.32 -2.53 -25.20
C LYS A 48 7.71 -2.29 -26.59
N SER A 49 6.39 -2.34 -26.74
CA SER A 49 5.72 -2.00 -28.01
C SER A 49 5.86 -0.51 -28.35
N ASN A 50 5.98 0.35 -27.34
CA ASN A 50 6.00 1.80 -27.52
C ASN A 50 7.42 2.37 -27.71
N PHE A 51 8.45 1.71 -27.18
CA PHE A 51 9.83 2.20 -27.16
C PHE A 51 10.77 1.49 -28.16
N GLY A 52 10.25 0.83 -29.20
CA GLY A 52 11.09 0.41 -30.33
C GLY A 52 12.33 -0.42 -29.96
N GLY A 53 12.16 -1.52 -29.23
CA GLY A 53 13.23 -2.51 -29.05
C GLY A 53 14.12 -2.36 -27.80
N LYS A 54 14.83 -3.46 -27.49
CA LYS A 54 15.39 -3.85 -26.18
C LYS A 54 16.40 -2.88 -25.51
N SER A 55 16.84 -1.81 -26.16
CA SER A 55 17.98 -0.98 -25.71
C SER A 55 17.57 0.25 -24.89
N GLU A 56 16.51 0.98 -25.27
CA GLU A 56 16.19 2.26 -24.62
C GLU A 56 15.46 2.12 -23.29
N VAL A 57 14.60 1.10 -23.12
CA VAL A 57 13.85 0.88 -21.86
C VAL A 57 14.82 0.45 -20.75
N ALA A 58 15.75 -0.47 -21.05
CA ALA A 58 16.78 -0.88 -20.10
C ALA A 58 17.73 0.29 -19.76
N GLY A 59 18.10 1.11 -20.76
CA GLY A 59 18.89 2.31 -20.56
C GLY A 59 18.21 3.34 -19.65
N LYS A 60 16.92 3.63 -19.85
CA LYS A 60 16.15 4.57 -19.02
C LYS A 60 15.87 4.05 -17.61
N PHE A 61 15.61 2.76 -17.44
CA PHE A 61 15.48 2.15 -16.10
C PHE A 61 16.83 2.14 -15.35
N MET A 62 17.95 1.89 -16.02
CA MET A 62 19.28 2.04 -15.44
C MET A 62 19.58 3.49 -15.07
N GLN A 63 19.22 4.44 -15.94
CA GLN A 63 19.45 5.88 -15.70
C GLN A 63 18.57 6.42 -14.56
N GLN A 64 17.35 5.89 -14.40
CA GLN A 64 16.48 6.18 -13.26
C GLN A 64 16.97 5.51 -11.96
N GLY A 65 17.53 4.30 -12.04
CA GLY A 65 18.22 3.65 -10.92
C GLY A 65 19.50 4.40 -10.51
N GLN A 66 20.21 4.98 -11.47
CA GLN A 66 21.43 5.74 -11.27
C GLN A 66 21.15 7.14 -10.71
N SER A 67 20.05 7.79 -11.10
CA SER A 67 19.61 9.06 -10.50
C SER A 67 19.09 8.90 -9.06
N LEU A 68 18.52 7.74 -8.73
CA LEU A 68 18.20 7.36 -7.35
C LEU A 68 19.45 7.13 -6.48
N LEU A 69 20.55 6.68 -7.07
CA LEU A 69 21.83 6.45 -6.38
C LEU A 69 22.73 7.70 -6.30
N GLN A 70 22.57 8.66 -7.22
CA GLN A 70 23.41 9.87 -7.29
C GLN A 70 22.76 11.13 -6.69
N GLY A 71 21.54 11.05 -6.19
CA GLY A 71 20.88 12.16 -5.50
C GLY A 71 21.50 12.43 -4.13
N GLY A 72 22.29 13.50 -4.00
CA GLY A 72 22.66 14.13 -2.73
C GLY A 72 21.43 14.53 -1.88
N PRO A 73 21.56 15.34 -0.81
CA PRO A 73 20.57 15.46 0.29
C PRO A 73 19.10 15.74 -0.07
N GLY A 74 18.77 16.10 -1.32
CA GLY A 74 17.42 16.17 -1.87
C GLY A 74 16.82 14.85 -2.40
N GLY A 75 17.59 13.75 -2.50
CA GLY A 75 17.11 12.43 -2.94
C GLY A 75 16.11 11.76 -1.97
N ALA A 76 16.13 12.18 -0.70
CA ALA A 76 15.14 11.76 0.29
C ALA A 76 13.70 12.22 -0.03
N HIS A 77 13.53 13.31 -0.80
CA HIS A 77 12.21 13.78 -1.22
C HIS A 77 11.66 13.07 -2.47
N GLY A 78 12.50 12.42 -3.28
CA GLY A 78 12.06 11.52 -4.35
C GLY A 78 11.47 10.21 -3.80
N LEU A 79 12.06 9.70 -2.72
CA LEU A 79 11.53 8.59 -1.92
C LEU A 79 10.22 8.95 -1.20
N ALA A 80 10.02 10.23 -0.85
CA ALA A 80 8.77 10.73 -0.29
C ALA A 80 7.62 10.82 -1.32
N GLY A 81 7.90 10.71 -2.62
CA GLY A 81 6.87 10.54 -3.67
C GLY A 81 6.48 9.08 -3.93
N MET A 82 7.20 8.11 -3.33
CA MET A 82 6.91 6.67 -3.34
C MET A 82 6.04 6.25 -2.13
N THR A 83 5.20 7.18 -1.67
CA THR A 83 4.22 7.08 -0.58
C THR A 83 2.89 6.47 -1.00
N GLY A 84 2.77 6.04 -2.26
CA GLY A 84 1.57 5.36 -2.73
C GLY A 84 1.26 4.10 -1.93
N LEU A 85 -0.04 3.82 -1.77
CA LEU A 85 -0.61 2.64 -1.11
C LEU A 85 -0.02 1.26 -1.54
N ASN A 86 0.78 1.21 -2.61
CA ASN A 86 1.43 0.01 -3.13
C ASN A 86 2.98 0.05 -3.05
N GLY A 87 3.57 0.95 -2.25
CA GLY A 87 5.02 1.10 -2.14
C GLY A 87 5.70 1.59 -3.44
N PRO A 88 6.98 1.26 -3.69
CA PRO A 88 7.73 1.72 -4.87
C PRO A 88 7.18 1.24 -6.23
N MET A 89 6.11 0.45 -6.22
CA MET A 89 5.35 -0.02 -7.39
C MET A 89 4.08 0.83 -7.64
N ASP A 90 3.92 2.00 -7.00
CA ASP A 90 2.78 2.90 -7.27
C ASP A 90 2.84 3.42 -8.74
N PRO A 91 1.72 3.34 -9.49
CA PRO A 91 1.53 3.94 -10.83
C PRO A 91 2.12 5.34 -11.04
N SER A 92 2.22 6.13 -9.97
CA SER A 92 2.75 7.50 -9.96
C SER A 92 4.24 7.59 -10.35
N GLY A 93 5.07 6.62 -9.94
CA GLY A 93 6.50 6.59 -10.26
C GLY A 93 6.78 6.22 -11.72
N LEU A 94 5.87 5.48 -12.36
CA LEU A 94 6.00 5.03 -13.75
C LEU A 94 5.48 6.08 -14.75
N GLY A 95 4.53 6.92 -14.33
CA GLY A 95 3.96 7.99 -15.16
C GLY A 95 4.96 9.10 -15.51
N ALA A 96 5.94 9.38 -14.64
CA ALA A 96 6.96 10.39 -14.89
C ALA A 96 7.98 9.97 -15.98
N ALA A 97 8.11 8.67 -16.28
CA ALA A 97 9.04 8.13 -17.27
C ALA A 97 8.48 8.11 -18.72
N MET A 98 7.20 8.46 -18.92
CA MET A 98 6.46 8.24 -20.17
C MET A 98 6.17 9.52 -20.96
N GLY A 99 7.15 10.43 -21.05
CA GLY A 99 6.97 11.77 -21.66
C GLY A 99 6.68 11.83 -23.16
N ASN A 100 6.71 10.72 -23.91
CA ASN A 100 6.48 10.70 -25.37
C ASN A 100 5.70 9.44 -25.79
N VAL A 101 4.48 9.28 -25.30
CA VAL A 101 3.61 8.15 -25.63
C VAL A 101 2.48 8.62 -26.55
N SER A 102 2.23 7.93 -27.67
CA SER A 102 1.14 8.26 -28.59
C SER A 102 -0.23 8.22 -27.89
N GLN A 103 -1.20 9.00 -28.37
CA GLN A 103 -2.51 9.17 -27.72
C GLN A 103 -3.26 7.84 -27.46
N ASP A 104 -3.17 6.88 -28.39
CA ASP A 104 -3.72 5.53 -28.23
C ASP A 104 -3.02 4.73 -27.12
N ASN A 105 -1.72 4.93 -26.97
CA ASN A 105 -0.92 4.29 -25.94
C ASN A 105 -1.11 4.92 -24.56
N VAL A 106 -1.44 6.22 -24.49
CA VAL A 106 -1.81 6.89 -23.23
C VAL A 106 -3.11 6.31 -22.69
N MET A 107 -4.09 6.06 -23.57
CA MET A 107 -5.37 5.44 -23.17
C MET A 107 -5.17 4.01 -22.69
N ALA A 108 -4.37 3.20 -23.40
CA ALA A 108 -4.07 1.82 -23.00
C ALA A 108 -3.34 1.75 -21.65
N VAL A 109 -2.30 2.56 -21.46
CA VAL A 109 -1.56 2.64 -20.19
C VAL A 109 -2.47 3.10 -19.06
N THR A 110 -3.25 4.16 -19.27
CA THR A 110 -4.19 4.67 -18.26
C THR A 110 -5.22 3.62 -17.87
N GLY A 111 -5.76 2.89 -18.86
CA GLY A 111 -6.69 1.78 -18.63
C GLY A 111 -6.06 0.67 -17.77
N ILE A 112 -4.83 0.23 -18.10
CA ILE A 112 -4.09 -0.78 -17.33
C ILE A 112 -3.89 -0.30 -15.88
N LEU A 113 -3.47 0.96 -15.68
CA LEU A 113 -3.25 1.51 -14.35
C LEU A 113 -4.54 1.62 -13.53
N CYS A 114 -5.65 2.01 -14.16
CA CYS A 114 -6.96 2.07 -13.50
C CYS A 114 -7.44 0.69 -13.06
N VAL A 115 -7.35 -0.30 -13.95
CA VAL A 115 -7.74 -1.70 -13.63
C VAL A 115 -6.82 -2.27 -12.56
N TRP A 116 -5.50 -2.05 -12.67
CA TRP A 116 -4.53 -2.47 -11.65
C TRP A 116 -4.87 -1.89 -10.28
N TRP A 117 -5.09 -0.57 -10.22
CA TRP A 117 -5.46 0.09 -8.98
C TRP A 117 -6.77 -0.48 -8.39
N LEU A 118 -7.79 -0.66 -9.23
CA LEU A 118 -9.09 -1.19 -8.81
C LEU A 118 -8.99 -2.63 -8.30
N THR A 119 -8.25 -3.50 -8.98
CA THR A 119 -8.01 -4.88 -8.55
C THR A 119 -7.35 -4.92 -7.17
N ASN A 120 -6.36 -4.06 -6.92
CA ASN A 120 -5.69 -4.00 -5.62
C ASN A 120 -6.63 -3.53 -4.51
N ARG A 121 -7.45 -2.50 -4.77
CA ARG A 121 -8.45 -2.03 -3.80
C ARG A 121 -9.51 -3.06 -3.52
N PHE A 122 -9.97 -3.77 -4.55
CA PHE A 122 -10.95 -4.83 -4.43
C PHE A 122 -10.40 -5.95 -3.52
N LEU A 123 -9.19 -6.45 -3.79
CA LEU A 123 -8.59 -7.53 -3.00
C LEU A 123 -8.23 -7.11 -1.57
N GLU A 124 -7.84 -5.84 -1.37
CA GLU A 124 -7.69 -5.27 -0.04
C GLU A 124 -9.02 -5.25 0.71
N GLY A 125 -10.12 -4.85 0.04
CA GLY A 125 -11.46 -4.91 0.60
C GLY A 125 -11.87 -6.33 1.00
N VAL A 126 -11.58 -7.34 0.14
CA VAL A 126 -11.84 -8.74 0.46
C VAL A 126 -11.05 -9.19 1.69
N THR A 127 -9.79 -8.75 1.81
CA THR A 127 -8.97 -9.01 3.00
C THR A 127 -9.61 -8.41 4.25
N THR A 128 -10.09 -7.17 4.17
CA THR A 128 -10.78 -6.48 5.27
C THR A 128 -12.05 -7.21 5.70
N ALA A 129 -12.90 -7.65 4.78
CA ALA A 129 -14.10 -8.42 5.10
C ALA A 129 -13.77 -9.78 5.77
N LEU A 130 -12.71 -10.45 5.31
CA LEU A 130 -12.27 -11.72 5.90
C LEU A 130 -11.67 -11.53 7.30
N VAL A 131 -10.89 -10.47 7.51
CA VAL A 131 -10.37 -10.13 8.83
C VAL A 131 -11.52 -9.75 9.77
N TYR A 132 -12.48 -8.96 9.30
CA TYR A 132 -13.66 -8.58 10.06
C TYR A 132 -14.46 -9.80 10.53
N SER A 133 -14.85 -10.69 9.61
CA SER A 133 -15.58 -11.93 9.94
C SER A 133 -14.80 -12.84 10.90
N HIS A 134 -13.47 -12.91 10.77
CA HIS A 134 -12.65 -13.65 11.72
C HIS A 134 -12.70 -13.04 13.14
N LEU A 135 -12.74 -11.70 13.24
CA LEU A 135 -12.77 -11.00 14.52
C LEU A 135 -14.15 -11.04 15.19
N THR A 136 -15.24 -10.97 14.43
CA THR A 136 -16.61 -10.88 14.96
C THR A 136 -17.32 -12.24 15.06
N GLU A 137 -17.20 -13.09 14.04
CA GLU A 137 -17.89 -14.39 13.97
C GLU A 137 -17.01 -15.57 14.39
N GLY A 138 -15.72 -15.31 14.63
CA GLY A 138 -14.74 -16.32 15.05
C GLY A 138 -14.03 -17.02 13.90
N ARG A 139 -13.21 -18.02 14.25
CA ARG A 139 -12.25 -18.62 13.30
C ARG A 139 -12.94 -19.36 12.16
N GLY A 140 -12.50 -19.11 10.92
CA GLY A 140 -12.95 -19.86 9.74
C GLY A 140 -14.39 -19.57 9.27
N SER A 141 -15.07 -18.60 9.87
CA SER A 141 -16.42 -18.13 9.50
C SER A 141 -16.44 -17.45 8.11
N GLY A 142 -15.40 -16.65 7.83
CA GLY A 142 -15.24 -15.90 6.58
C GLY A 142 -15.00 -16.79 5.38
N LYS A 143 -16.00 -16.90 4.49
CA LYS A 143 -15.83 -17.49 3.16
C LYS A 143 -15.36 -16.42 2.17
N PHE A 144 -14.30 -16.71 1.41
CA PHE A 144 -13.78 -15.81 0.38
C PHE A 144 -14.87 -15.33 -0.59
N GLY A 145 -15.77 -16.22 -1.02
CA GLY A 145 -16.88 -15.85 -1.92
C GLY A 145 -17.87 -14.86 -1.32
N ALA A 146 -18.19 -14.99 -0.03
CA ALA A 146 -19.08 -14.06 0.67
C ALA A 146 -18.41 -12.69 0.86
N ALA A 147 -17.13 -12.70 1.28
CA ALA A 147 -16.32 -11.49 1.39
C ALA A 147 -16.18 -10.76 0.05
N ALA A 148 -15.90 -11.50 -1.03
CA ALA A 148 -15.83 -10.95 -2.38
C ALA A 148 -17.18 -10.36 -2.82
N SER A 149 -18.29 -11.07 -2.56
CA SER A 149 -19.64 -10.58 -2.88
C SER A 149 -19.97 -9.27 -2.16
N ALA A 150 -19.62 -9.15 -0.87
CA ALA A 150 -19.80 -7.91 -0.12
C ALA A 150 -18.98 -6.75 -0.71
N VAL A 151 -17.76 -7.01 -1.15
CA VAL A 151 -16.95 -5.98 -1.82
C VAL A 151 -17.49 -5.64 -3.21
N PHE A 152 -18.04 -6.62 -3.94
CA PHE A 152 -18.71 -6.40 -5.21
C PHE A 152 -19.90 -5.46 -5.09
N THR A 153 -20.73 -5.62 -4.05
CA THR A 153 -21.84 -4.70 -3.79
C THR A 153 -21.37 -3.28 -3.49
N SER A 154 -20.17 -3.14 -2.93
CA SER A 154 -19.54 -1.86 -2.62
C SER A 154 -18.64 -1.30 -3.73
N LEU A 155 -18.58 -1.94 -4.91
CA LEU A 155 -17.76 -1.48 -6.03
C LEU A 155 -18.01 -0.01 -6.44
N PRO A 156 -19.26 0.49 -6.50
CA PRO A 156 -19.49 1.89 -6.85
C PRO A 156 -18.78 2.85 -5.89
N ALA A 157 -18.77 2.54 -4.60
CA ALA A 157 -18.06 3.33 -3.59
C ALA A 157 -16.54 3.24 -3.75
N ILE A 158 -16.01 2.05 -4.09
CA ILE A 158 -14.57 1.84 -4.34
C ILE A 158 -14.12 2.58 -5.61
N ILE A 159 -14.94 2.60 -6.67
CA ILE A 159 -14.67 3.36 -7.89
C ILE A 159 -14.64 4.86 -7.57
N MET A 160 -15.61 5.36 -6.79
CA MET A 160 -15.61 6.75 -6.33
C MET A 160 -14.39 7.10 -5.49
N LEU A 161 -13.97 6.20 -4.58
CA LEU A 161 -12.72 6.36 -3.84
C LEU A 161 -11.52 6.52 -4.79
N GLY A 162 -11.48 5.78 -5.89
CA GLY A 162 -10.45 5.90 -6.91
C GLY A 162 -10.46 7.23 -7.64
N LEU A 163 -11.64 7.66 -8.09
CA LEU A 163 -11.79 8.95 -8.76
C LEU A 163 -11.37 10.11 -7.86
N VAL A 164 -11.82 10.12 -6.59
CA VAL A 164 -11.42 11.17 -5.66
C VAL A 164 -9.93 11.08 -5.33
N THR A 165 -9.36 9.87 -5.20
CA THR A 165 -7.92 9.69 -5.01
C THR A 165 -7.11 10.28 -6.17
N LEU A 166 -7.56 10.08 -7.41
CA LEU A 166 -6.92 10.66 -8.60
C LEU A 166 -6.99 12.19 -8.57
N ILE A 167 -8.14 12.77 -8.23
CA ILE A 167 -8.32 14.22 -8.11
C ILE A 167 -7.40 14.78 -7.02
N VAL A 168 -7.38 14.17 -5.84
CA VAL A 168 -6.54 14.60 -4.71
C VAL A 168 -5.07 14.52 -5.07
N LYS A 169 -4.61 13.41 -5.68
CA LYS A 169 -3.22 13.27 -6.15
C LYS A 169 -2.88 14.30 -7.23
N ARG A 170 -3.80 14.60 -8.14
CA ARG A 170 -3.61 15.60 -9.19
C ARG A 170 -3.48 17.01 -8.60
N ILE A 171 -4.31 17.36 -7.62
CA ILE A 171 -4.24 18.62 -6.89
C ILE A 171 -2.94 18.70 -6.09
N ALA A 172 -2.57 17.64 -5.35
CA ALA A 172 -1.33 17.56 -4.60
C ALA A 172 -0.10 17.79 -5.51
N GLY A 173 -0.09 17.12 -6.67
CA GLY A 173 0.95 17.27 -7.67
C GLY A 173 0.99 18.68 -8.28
N TRP A 174 -0.17 19.30 -8.52
CA TRP A 174 -0.24 20.68 -9.00
C TRP A 174 0.27 21.69 -7.95
N LEU A 175 -0.11 21.52 -6.68
CA LEU A 175 0.39 22.33 -5.57
C LEU A 175 1.91 22.20 -5.43
N ARG A 176 2.44 20.97 -5.55
CA ARG A 176 3.89 20.71 -5.57
C ARG A 176 4.57 21.28 -6.82
N SER A 177 3.90 21.34 -7.98
CA SER A 177 4.49 21.95 -9.18
C SER A 177 4.65 23.48 -9.10
N LYS A 178 3.86 24.15 -8.24
CA LYS A 178 4.00 25.58 -7.95
C LYS A 178 5.16 25.92 -6.99
N GLN A 179 5.88 24.91 -6.51
CA GLN A 179 7.10 25.01 -5.69
C GLN A 179 8.23 25.81 -6.34
N GLY A 180 8.23 25.99 -7.67
CA GLY A 180 9.23 26.80 -8.37
C GLY A 180 9.06 28.32 -8.21
N ALA A 181 7.94 28.81 -7.66
CA ALA A 181 7.72 30.24 -7.41
C ALA A 181 8.16 30.57 -5.96
N GLY A 182 9.41 31.01 -5.80
CA GLY A 182 10.06 31.21 -4.49
C GLY A 182 9.29 32.14 -3.53
N GLY A 183 9.31 31.77 -2.23
CA GLY A 183 8.82 32.59 -1.12
C GLY A 183 8.06 31.80 -0.04
N MET A 184 7.69 32.47 1.06
CA MET A 184 6.92 31.95 2.21
C MET A 184 5.62 31.19 1.82
N PHE A 185 5.06 31.52 0.65
CA PHE A 185 3.93 30.81 0.04
C PHE A 185 4.26 29.36 -0.39
N GLY A 186 5.49 29.10 -0.87
CA GLY A 186 5.94 27.75 -1.25
C GLY A 186 6.06 26.79 -0.06
N PHE A 187 6.37 27.32 1.12
CA PHE A 187 6.39 26.53 2.37
C PHE A 187 4.98 26.12 2.80
N GLY A 188 4.00 27.02 2.70
CA GLY A 188 2.59 26.74 3.00
C GLY A 188 1.97 25.68 2.09
N PHE A 189 2.26 25.71 0.78
CA PHE A 189 1.78 24.69 -0.15
C PHE A 189 2.43 23.31 0.07
N ASN A 190 3.68 23.26 0.53
CA ASN A 190 4.33 22.00 0.92
C ASN A 190 3.70 21.38 2.16
N PHE A 191 3.40 22.19 3.17
CA PHE A 191 2.72 21.73 4.38
C PHE A 191 1.30 21.23 4.07
N LEU A 192 0.53 21.95 3.25
CA LEU A 192 -0.82 21.55 2.84
C LEU A 192 -0.82 20.27 1.99
N ALA A 193 0.12 20.13 1.05
CA ALA A 193 0.26 18.90 0.28
C ALA A 193 0.62 17.72 1.19
N GLY A 194 1.51 17.92 2.18
CA GLY A 194 1.87 16.90 3.16
C GLY A 194 0.73 16.50 4.09
N ILE A 195 -0.03 17.46 4.64
CA ILE A 195 -1.23 17.16 5.44
C ILE A 195 -2.27 16.43 4.61
N MET A 196 -2.54 16.90 3.39
CA MET A 196 -3.52 16.26 2.52
C MET A 196 -3.10 14.84 2.16
N GLU A 197 -1.81 14.60 1.92
CA GLU A 197 -1.26 13.28 1.61
C GLU A 197 -1.33 12.34 2.84
N VAL A 198 -0.95 12.81 4.02
CA VAL A 198 -1.05 12.04 5.28
C VAL A 198 -2.51 11.76 5.61
N PHE A 199 -3.37 12.78 5.58
CA PHE A 199 -4.81 12.63 5.82
C PHE A 199 -5.45 11.70 4.80
N TRP A 200 -5.10 11.79 3.51
CA TRP A 200 -5.63 10.89 2.48
C TRP A 200 -5.09 9.47 2.61
N THR A 201 -3.88 9.29 3.12
CA THR A 201 -3.32 7.96 3.39
C THR A 201 -4.05 7.32 4.58
N LEU A 202 -4.20 8.06 5.69
CA LEU A 202 -4.92 7.63 6.89
C LEU A 202 -6.41 7.36 6.60
N ALA A 203 -7.08 8.34 5.97
CA ALA A 203 -8.48 8.27 5.63
C ALA A 203 -8.71 7.20 4.55
N GLY A 204 -7.87 7.12 3.52
CA GLY A 204 -7.98 6.09 2.47
C GLY A 204 -7.94 4.67 3.04
N HIS A 205 -7.13 4.45 4.07
CA HIS A 205 -7.03 3.17 4.75
C HIS A 205 -8.20 2.86 5.71
N MET A 206 -8.89 3.87 6.24
CA MET A 206 -10.07 3.71 7.11
C MET A 206 -11.40 3.77 6.36
N ILE A 207 -11.45 4.43 5.21
CA ILE A 207 -12.62 4.50 4.31
C ILE A 207 -12.93 3.11 3.77
N LEU A 208 -11.91 2.32 3.40
CA LEU A 208 -12.13 1.00 2.82
C LEU A 208 -12.82 0.04 3.83
N PRO A 209 -12.37 -0.09 5.08
CA PRO A 209 -13.14 -0.77 6.13
C PRO A 209 -14.56 -0.24 6.30
N ALA A 210 -14.76 1.08 6.33
CA ALA A 210 -16.10 1.66 6.45
C ALA A 210 -17.04 1.28 5.30
N ILE A 211 -16.53 1.29 4.06
CA ILE A 211 -17.28 0.89 2.87
C ILE A 211 -17.64 -0.61 2.90
N VAL A 212 -16.68 -1.45 3.30
CA VAL A 212 -16.81 -2.91 3.21
C VAL A 212 -17.61 -3.49 4.37
N ILE A 213 -17.40 -2.97 5.59
CA ILE A 213 -18.04 -3.49 6.81
C ILE A 213 -19.45 -2.92 6.97
N GLU A 214 -19.65 -1.62 6.77
CA GLU A 214 -20.95 -0.99 6.95
C GLU A 214 -21.78 -0.92 5.65
N GLY A 215 -21.20 -1.26 4.50
CA GLY A 215 -21.89 -1.22 3.21
C GLY A 215 -22.31 0.20 2.78
N THR A 216 -21.65 1.23 3.31
CA THR A 216 -22.03 2.64 3.06
C THR A 216 -21.47 3.17 1.74
N SER A 217 -22.10 4.22 1.22
CA SER A 217 -21.55 4.96 0.06
C SER A 217 -20.23 5.66 0.43
N PHE A 218 -19.42 6.02 -0.57
CA PHE A 218 -18.14 6.70 -0.37
C PHE A 218 -18.21 7.90 0.58
N TRP A 219 -19.23 8.76 0.44
CA TRP A 219 -19.39 9.94 1.30
C TRP A 219 -19.79 9.59 2.73
N GLY A 220 -20.60 8.53 2.91
CA GLY A 220 -20.92 8.00 4.23
C GLY A 220 -19.67 7.46 4.92
N ALA A 221 -18.91 6.63 4.20
CA ALA A 221 -17.66 6.07 4.68
C ALA A 221 -16.59 7.12 4.99
N LEU A 222 -16.49 8.19 4.19
CA LEU A 222 -15.58 9.31 4.45
C LEU A 222 -15.93 10.04 5.75
N LYS A 223 -17.22 10.36 5.96
CA LYS A 223 -17.68 11.00 7.20
C LYS A 223 -17.47 10.09 8.42
N ARG A 224 -17.66 8.79 8.24
CA ARG A 224 -17.43 7.77 9.26
C ARG A 224 -15.96 7.69 9.64
N ALA A 225 -15.07 7.59 8.66
CA ALA A 225 -13.63 7.58 8.87
C ALA A 225 -13.13 8.87 9.53
N ASP A 226 -13.65 10.04 9.12
CA ASP A 226 -13.31 11.33 9.73
C ASP A 226 -13.72 11.41 11.21
N ARG A 227 -14.93 10.98 11.55
CA ARG A 227 -15.41 10.92 12.95
C ARG A 227 -14.52 10.02 13.81
N ILE A 228 -14.17 8.84 13.31
CA ILE A 228 -13.30 7.89 14.02
C ILE A 228 -11.89 8.47 14.19
N ALA A 229 -11.38 9.16 13.17
CA ALA A 229 -10.08 9.80 13.23
C ALA A 229 -10.04 10.89 14.33
N GLN A 230 -11.04 11.77 14.39
CA GLN A 230 -11.07 12.90 15.34
C GLN A 230 -10.93 12.50 16.82
N GLY A 231 -11.40 11.30 17.21
CA GLY A 231 -11.31 10.82 18.59
C GLY A 231 -10.01 10.10 18.98
N ASN A 232 -9.21 9.63 18.01
CA ASN A 232 -8.06 8.74 18.29
C ASN A 232 -6.86 8.88 17.32
N LEU A 233 -6.78 10.01 16.59
CA LEU A 233 -5.80 10.30 15.53
C LEU A 233 -4.33 10.06 15.94
N LEU A 234 -3.94 10.39 17.17
CA LEU A 234 -2.57 10.19 17.66
C LEU A 234 -2.23 8.71 17.81
N THR A 235 -3.14 7.91 18.36
CA THR A 235 -2.95 6.46 18.52
C THR A 235 -2.90 5.77 17.17
N ILE A 236 -3.82 6.15 16.27
CA ILE A 236 -3.89 5.63 14.90
C ILE A 236 -2.62 6.00 14.13
N GLY A 237 -2.22 7.29 14.18
CA GLY A 237 -1.04 7.79 13.48
C GLY A 237 0.27 7.17 13.96
N VAL A 238 0.44 6.98 15.28
CA VAL A 238 1.66 6.37 15.84
C VAL A 238 1.75 4.87 15.54
N GLY A 239 0.61 4.17 15.47
CA GLY A 239 0.55 2.77 15.05
C GLY A 239 0.83 2.60 13.55
N GLU A 240 0.23 3.45 12.72
CA GLU A 240 0.46 3.47 11.27
C GLU A 240 1.93 3.71 10.93
N VAL A 241 2.54 4.74 11.50
CA VAL A 241 3.95 5.05 11.24
C VAL A 241 4.85 3.88 11.65
N GLY A 242 4.56 3.23 12.78
CA GLY A 242 5.31 2.05 13.22
C GLY A 242 5.22 0.88 12.22
N VAL A 243 4.00 0.53 11.79
CA VAL A 243 3.77 -0.55 10.83
C VAL A 243 4.36 -0.22 9.46
N ASP A 244 4.16 1.01 8.98
CA ASP A 244 4.66 1.47 7.69
C ASP A 244 6.19 1.42 7.63
N VAL A 245 6.86 1.95 8.66
CA VAL A 245 8.33 1.94 8.76
C VAL A 245 8.87 0.51 8.75
N ILE A 246 8.28 -0.40 9.53
CA ILE A 246 8.77 -1.79 9.59
C ILE A 246 8.56 -2.49 8.25
N CYS A 247 7.38 -2.37 7.64
CA CYS A 247 7.11 -2.95 6.32
C CYS A 247 8.05 -2.40 5.24
N ARG A 248 8.35 -1.09 5.27
CA ARG A 248 9.27 -0.42 4.35
C ARG A 248 10.71 -0.87 4.54
N VAL A 249 11.21 -0.90 5.78
CA VAL A 249 12.57 -1.36 6.07
C VAL A 249 12.73 -2.82 5.68
N THR A 250 11.75 -3.67 6.03
CA THR A 250 11.76 -5.10 5.67
C THR A 250 11.79 -5.29 4.16
N SER A 251 10.89 -4.62 3.43
CA SER A 251 10.86 -4.70 1.96
C SER A 251 12.14 -4.13 1.34
N GLY A 252 12.63 -3.00 1.87
CA GLY A 252 13.86 -2.34 1.42
C GLY A 252 15.09 -3.23 1.55
N ILE A 253 15.24 -3.94 2.67
CA ILE A 253 16.33 -4.91 2.89
C ILE A 253 16.23 -6.04 1.86
N VAL A 254 15.03 -6.61 1.65
CA VAL A 254 14.83 -7.71 0.69
C VAL A 254 15.15 -7.27 -0.73
N TYR A 255 14.73 -6.06 -1.14
CA TYR A 255 15.07 -5.50 -2.43
C TYR A 255 16.57 -5.20 -2.57
N ALA A 256 17.20 -4.67 -1.52
CA ALA A 256 18.63 -4.38 -1.49
C ALA A 256 19.47 -5.66 -1.60
N ILE A 257 19.07 -6.75 -0.94
CA ILE A 257 19.71 -8.06 -1.07
C ILE A 257 19.63 -8.56 -2.51
N GLY A 258 18.47 -8.40 -3.15
CA GLY A 258 18.30 -8.75 -4.56
C GLY A 258 19.20 -7.92 -5.47
N LEU A 259 19.06 -6.60 -5.42
CA LEU A 259 19.83 -5.68 -6.26
C LEU A 259 21.33 -5.83 -6.04
N GLY A 260 21.77 -5.98 -4.79
CA GLY A 260 23.17 -6.23 -4.45
C GLY A 260 23.66 -7.59 -4.96
N GLY A 261 22.90 -8.65 -4.75
CA GLY A 261 23.25 -10.00 -5.20
C GLY A 261 23.32 -10.12 -6.72
N PHE A 262 22.31 -9.62 -7.43
CA PHE A 262 22.30 -9.58 -8.90
C PHE A 262 23.33 -8.61 -9.46
N GLY A 263 23.58 -7.47 -8.80
CA GLY A 263 24.62 -6.52 -9.19
C GLY A 263 26.02 -7.13 -9.09
N LEU A 264 26.33 -7.80 -7.99
CA LEU A 264 27.61 -8.52 -7.82
C LEU A 264 27.77 -9.63 -8.85
N ALA A 265 26.71 -10.40 -9.12
CA ALA A 265 26.75 -11.44 -10.15
C ALA A 265 27.00 -10.86 -11.55
N TYR A 266 26.44 -9.69 -11.85
CA TYR A 266 26.69 -8.96 -13.10
C TYR A 266 28.15 -8.50 -13.19
N PHE A 267 28.71 -7.90 -12.13
CA PHE A 267 30.13 -7.50 -12.09
C PHE A 267 31.08 -8.69 -12.19
N ALA A 268 30.71 -9.83 -11.61
CA ALA A 268 31.47 -11.08 -11.69
C ALA A 268 31.30 -11.82 -13.03
N GLN A 269 30.58 -11.24 -14.00
CA GLN A 269 30.29 -11.83 -15.31
C GLN A 269 29.67 -13.24 -15.22
N MET A 270 28.93 -13.51 -14.14
CA MET A 270 28.23 -14.78 -13.99
C MET A 270 27.12 -14.87 -15.03
N SER A 271 27.05 -16.01 -15.73
CA SER A 271 25.95 -16.23 -16.68
C SER A 271 24.62 -16.21 -15.94
N VAL A 272 23.68 -15.41 -16.47
CA VAL A 272 22.29 -15.34 -15.98
C VAL A 272 21.58 -16.69 -16.13
N SER A 273 22.03 -17.55 -17.05
CA SER A 273 21.51 -18.91 -17.24
C SER A 273 22.19 -19.96 -16.35
N SER A 274 23.17 -19.56 -15.52
CA SER A 274 23.80 -20.52 -14.61
C SER A 274 22.78 -21.06 -13.60
N PRO A 275 22.81 -22.37 -13.27
CA PRO A 275 21.86 -22.95 -12.32
C PRO A 275 21.81 -22.23 -10.98
N ALA A 276 22.97 -21.78 -10.48
CA ALA A 276 23.06 -21.01 -9.25
C ALA A 276 22.27 -19.69 -9.32
N MET A 277 22.40 -18.93 -10.42
CA MET A 277 21.67 -17.67 -10.62
C MET A 277 20.16 -17.87 -10.77
N VAL A 278 19.76 -18.95 -11.44
CA VAL A 278 18.33 -19.28 -11.59
C VAL A 278 17.73 -19.66 -10.23
N ILE A 279 18.39 -20.50 -9.44
CA ILE A 279 17.91 -20.92 -8.13
C ILE A 279 17.85 -19.73 -7.16
N THR A 280 18.92 -18.94 -7.06
CA THR A 280 18.93 -17.76 -6.18
C THR A 280 17.91 -16.73 -6.63
N GLY A 281 17.72 -16.54 -7.94
CA GLY A 281 16.72 -15.63 -8.47
C GLY A 281 15.29 -16.05 -8.18
N ILE A 282 14.97 -17.34 -8.33
CA ILE A 282 13.66 -17.89 -7.96
C ILE A 282 13.43 -17.75 -6.45
N ALA A 283 14.43 -18.10 -5.63
CA ALA A 283 14.33 -18.00 -4.18
C ALA A 283 14.12 -16.54 -3.73
N TRP A 284 14.83 -15.59 -4.33
CA TRP A 284 14.66 -14.17 -4.05
C TRP A 284 13.29 -13.65 -4.52
N ALA A 285 12.84 -14.04 -5.72
CA ALA A 285 11.51 -13.67 -6.20
C ALA A 285 10.39 -14.22 -5.30
N ALA A 286 10.53 -15.46 -4.82
CA ALA A 286 9.61 -16.05 -3.85
C ALA A 286 9.62 -15.30 -2.51
N LEU A 287 10.80 -14.87 -2.04
CA LEU A 287 10.92 -14.05 -0.84
C LEU A 287 10.23 -12.70 -1.00
N VAL A 288 10.46 -12.00 -2.12
CA VAL A 288 9.78 -10.75 -2.46
C VAL A 288 8.26 -10.93 -2.46
N LEU A 289 7.77 -12.00 -3.09
CA LEU A 289 6.35 -12.35 -3.12
C LEU A 289 5.76 -12.46 -1.71
N VAL A 290 6.41 -13.25 -0.85
CA VAL A 290 5.95 -13.49 0.52
C VAL A 290 5.96 -12.21 1.35
N ILE A 291 7.05 -11.44 1.32
CA ILE A 291 7.19 -10.22 2.10
C ILE A 291 6.20 -9.14 1.65
N THR A 292 5.97 -9.02 0.34
CA THR A 292 4.98 -8.10 -0.20
C THR A 292 3.56 -8.50 0.19
N ALA A 293 3.23 -9.79 0.09
CA ALA A 293 1.90 -10.30 0.48
C ALA A 293 1.63 -10.09 1.97
N LEU A 294 2.63 -10.38 2.82
CA LEU A 294 2.54 -10.14 4.26
C LEU A 294 2.37 -8.66 4.59
N SER A 295 3.10 -7.77 3.91
CA SER A 295 3.00 -6.33 4.15
C SER A 295 1.61 -5.79 3.80
N ILE A 296 1.02 -6.24 2.69
CA ILE A 296 -0.36 -5.90 2.29
C ILE A 296 -1.36 -6.42 3.32
N TYR A 297 -1.21 -7.68 3.72
CA TYR A 297 -2.08 -8.32 4.72
C TYR A 297 -2.03 -7.61 6.07
N ILE A 298 -0.82 -7.38 6.61
CA ILE A 298 -0.61 -6.74 7.92
C ILE A 298 -1.28 -5.37 7.95
N ARG A 299 -1.14 -4.60 6.87
CA ARG A 299 -1.73 -3.27 6.76
C ARG A 299 -3.26 -3.36 6.77
N ALA A 300 -3.85 -4.22 5.94
CA ALA A 300 -5.30 -4.42 5.91
C ALA A 300 -5.83 -4.89 7.27
N ALA A 301 -5.15 -5.84 7.91
CA ALA A 301 -5.50 -6.34 9.22
C ALA A 301 -5.43 -5.26 10.31
N PHE A 302 -4.40 -4.42 10.28
CA PHE A 302 -4.24 -3.29 11.20
C PHE A 302 -5.42 -2.33 11.16
N TYR A 303 -5.75 -1.82 9.97
CA TYR A 303 -6.86 -0.87 9.83
C TYR A 303 -8.22 -1.50 10.10
N THR A 304 -8.39 -2.78 9.78
CA THR A 304 -9.61 -3.51 10.15
C THR A 304 -9.74 -3.64 11.67
N CYS A 305 -8.66 -3.97 12.38
CA CYS A 305 -8.68 -4.06 13.84
C CYS A 305 -8.96 -2.68 14.48
N LEU A 306 -8.35 -1.61 13.96
CA LEU A 306 -8.63 -0.25 14.40
C LEU A 306 -10.08 0.13 14.17
N TYR A 307 -10.64 -0.24 13.01
CA TYR A 307 -12.03 0.02 12.68
C TYR A 307 -12.99 -0.69 13.63
N VAL A 308 -12.77 -1.99 13.85
CA VAL A 308 -13.57 -2.82 14.77
C VAL A 308 -13.49 -2.28 16.20
N TRP A 309 -12.29 -1.87 16.65
CA TRP A 309 -12.14 -1.26 17.96
C TRP A 309 -12.86 0.10 18.06
N ALA A 310 -12.82 0.91 17.01
CA ALA A 310 -13.51 2.19 16.99
C ALA A 310 -15.04 2.05 17.04
N ILE A 311 -15.62 1.13 16.26
CA ILE A 311 -17.08 0.90 16.29
C ILE A 311 -17.53 0.33 17.65
N THR A 312 -16.78 -0.60 18.23
CA THR A 312 -17.10 -1.16 19.56
C THR A 312 -16.97 -0.09 20.65
N ALA A 313 -16.01 0.82 20.53
CA ALA A 313 -15.87 1.99 21.41
C ALA A 313 -17.01 3.01 21.31
N GLU A 314 -17.73 3.06 20.20
CA GLU A 314 -18.90 3.92 20.06
C GLU A 314 -20.19 3.28 20.61
N GLU A 315 -20.25 1.96 20.69
CA GLU A 315 -21.42 1.22 21.22
C GLU A 315 -21.56 1.34 22.75
N VAL A 316 -20.51 1.82 23.42
CA VAL A 316 -20.42 1.90 24.88
C VAL A 316 -20.36 3.36 25.34
N GLU A 317 -20.93 3.64 26.51
CA GLU A 317 -20.90 4.95 27.16
C GLU A 317 -19.45 5.43 27.39
N GLU A 318 -19.18 6.74 27.28
CA GLU A 318 -17.82 7.29 27.29
C GLU A 318 -17.00 6.89 28.53
N ALA A 319 -17.65 6.70 29.68
CA ALA A 319 -17.00 6.26 30.91
C ALA A 319 -16.47 4.81 30.86
N MET A 320 -17.12 3.93 30.07
CA MET A 320 -16.74 2.51 29.91
C MET A 320 -15.89 2.27 28.65
N ARG A 321 -15.68 3.30 27.82
CA ARG A 321 -14.87 3.22 26.58
C ARG A 321 -13.41 2.81 26.85
N ALA A 322 -12.89 3.09 28.04
CA ALA A 322 -11.55 2.69 28.48
C ALA A 322 -11.44 1.19 28.83
N GLU A 323 -12.56 0.49 29.05
CA GLU A 323 -12.59 -0.92 29.47
C GLU A 323 -12.68 -1.90 28.28
N ILE A 324 -12.87 -1.38 27.06
CA ILE A 324 -13.01 -2.21 25.86
C ILE A 324 -11.66 -2.77 25.44
N ALA A 325 -11.53 -4.08 25.57
CA ALA A 325 -10.35 -4.81 25.13
C ALA A 325 -10.17 -4.68 23.60
N PRO A 326 -9.04 -4.12 23.13
CA PRO A 326 -8.74 -4.07 21.70
C PRO A 326 -8.63 -5.49 21.09
N PRO A 327 -8.92 -5.67 19.79
CA PRO A 327 -8.72 -6.95 19.09
C PRO A 327 -7.28 -7.45 19.20
N ALA A 328 -7.05 -8.76 19.21
CA ALA A 328 -5.74 -9.36 19.55
C ALA A 328 -4.50 -8.72 18.88
N PRO A 329 -4.50 -8.37 17.57
CA PRO A 329 -3.37 -7.67 16.96
C PRO A 329 -3.14 -6.25 17.51
N LEU A 330 -4.23 -5.54 17.80
CA LEU A 330 -4.19 -4.20 18.38
C LEU A 330 -3.89 -4.25 19.88
N ALA A 331 -4.40 -5.25 20.62
CA ALA A 331 -4.07 -5.50 22.02
C ALA A 331 -2.58 -5.73 22.23
N ALA A 332 -1.94 -6.52 21.36
CA ALA A 332 -0.50 -6.73 21.42
C ALA A 332 0.30 -5.43 21.26
N ALA A 333 -0.23 -4.46 20.51
CA ALA A 333 0.41 -3.17 20.30
C ALA A 333 0.10 -2.13 21.38
N LEU A 334 -1.02 -2.28 22.09
CA LEU A 334 -1.44 -1.39 23.18
C LEU A 334 -1.05 -1.92 24.56
N ALA A 335 -0.65 -3.18 24.67
CA ALA A 335 -0.09 -3.74 25.90
C ALA A 335 1.22 -3.03 26.27
N HIS A 336 1.23 -2.40 27.45
CA HIS A 336 2.40 -1.74 28.04
C HIS A 336 3.50 -2.77 28.30
#